data_AF-A0A1I6PE23-F1
#
_entry.id   AF-A0A1I6PE23-F1
#
_cell.length_a   1.000
_cell.length_b   1.000
_cell.length_c   1.000
_cell.angle_alpha   90.00
_cell.angle_beta   90.00
_cell.angle_gamma   90.00
#
_symmetry.space_group_name_H-M   'P 1'
#
loop_
_entity.id
_entity.type
_entity.pdbx_description
1 polymer ?
#
loop_
_entity_poly.entity_id
_entity_poly.type
_entity_poly.pdbx_seq_one_letter_code
_entity_poly.pdbx_strand_id
1 'polypeptide(L)'
;MWLVHVEGAEMVKTQHVRGLAGLALVVGFAAATTAPLAHAAGGDGTISGGGGPNPRAEQMSRDRGWVAPLAELHFGAEPYAAVESAATDAAEAADCGISATAATYLTLSTTWPEVSPSGQSPSPMTLSRYDDQTSLADPEQRAEGLFFNPGVGIWQLDSAGLGAEETAATAIDSTTAAATMASHMVGKYCSAINAGNGEAQARASAWADWHACDSGACEDVYQRLAADGVTQDDGVGRYGGAEMRTCTFEGAEYDCLRVDPAAAQGEDAWTSPDYGPAPVPAPFYAFTYTEDGVDYEVRYWLKSDSGADTDVSASRELGVDARSKLSWSEETSLCDITTGTGNC
;
A
#
# COMPACT_ATOMS: atom_id res chain seq x y z
N MET A 1 62.77 -20.73 -1.66
CA MET A 1 63.37 -20.65 -0.32
C MET A 1 62.39 -19.87 0.56
N TRP A 2 61.79 -20.59 1.51
CA TRP A 2 60.85 -20.17 2.58
C TRP A 2 59.35 -19.95 2.25
N LEU A 3 58.59 -20.97 2.68
CA LEU A 3 57.18 -21.00 3.08
C LEU A 3 56.92 -20.10 4.29
N VAL A 4 55.69 -19.60 4.44
CA VAL A 4 54.98 -19.56 5.73
C VAL A 4 53.48 -19.87 5.51
N HIS A 5 53.05 -20.98 6.10
CA HIS A 5 51.67 -21.36 6.41
C HIS A 5 51.19 -20.64 7.67
N VAL A 6 49.88 -20.40 7.81
CA VAL A 6 49.22 -20.27 9.12
C VAL A 6 47.92 -21.08 9.10
N GLU A 7 47.87 -22.06 10.00
CA GLU A 7 46.73 -22.91 10.39
C GLU A 7 45.94 -22.30 11.56
N GLY A 8 44.70 -22.79 11.76
CA GLY A 8 43.96 -22.77 13.03
C GLY A 8 42.47 -22.46 12.84
N ALA A 9 41.49 -23.19 13.36
CA ALA A 9 41.51 -24.31 14.30
C ALA A 9 40.18 -25.11 14.19
N GLU A 10 40.26 -26.44 14.14
CA GLU A 10 39.16 -27.36 14.43
C GLU A 10 39.05 -27.56 15.95
N MET A 11 37.82 -27.52 16.48
CA MET A 11 37.52 -27.91 17.86
C MET A 11 36.68 -29.19 17.83
N VAL A 12 37.36 -30.32 18.04
CA VAL A 12 36.75 -31.62 18.35
C VAL A 12 36.43 -31.67 19.84
N LYS A 13 35.16 -31.88 20.20
CA LYS A 13 34.77 -32.28 21.55
C LYS A 13 34.21 -33.71 21.54
N THR A 14 35.01 -34.60 22.08
CA THR A 14 34.68 -35.97 22.46
C THR A 14 33.67 -35.97 23.60
N GLN A 15 32.60 -36.77 23.49
CA GLN A 15 31.76 -37.14 24.63
C GLN A 15 31.80 -38.65 24.85
N HIS A 16 32.20 -39.03 26.07
CA HIS A 16 32.23 -40.40 26.56
C HIS A 16 30.87 -40.83 27.13
N VAL A 17 30.64 -42.13 26.97
CA VAL A 17 29.45 -42.92 27.28
C VAL A 17 29.36 -43.29 28.78
N ARG A 18 28.13 -43.31 29.33
CA ARG A 18 27.47 -44.47 30.00
C ARG A 18 26.58 -44.06 31.18
N GLY A 19 25.33 -44.55 31.18
CA GLY A 19 24.73 -45.11 32.40
C GLY A 19 23.26 -44.80 32.68
N LEU A 20 22.40 -45.78 32.38
CA LEU A 20 21.30 -46.31 33.20
C LEU A 20 20.10 -45.43 33.63
N ALA A 21 18.95 -45.81 33.05
CA ALA A 21 17.67 -46.16 33.70
C ALA A 21 17.08 -45.27 34.80
N GLY A 22 15.92 -44.68 34.48
CA GLY A 22 14.96 -44.14 35.44
C GLY A 22 13.59 -44.01 34.78
N LEU A 23 12.77 -45.06 34.93
CA LEU A 23 11.37 -45.07 34.51
C LEU A 23 10.58 -44.20 35.50
N ALA A 24 10.18 -42.99 35.09
CA ALA A 24 9.27 -42.13 35.84
C ALA A 24 8.03 -41.88 34.98
N LEU A 25 6.94 -42.53 35.36
CA LEU A 25 5.63 -42.40 34.73
C LEU A 25 4.98 -41.13 35.28
N VAL A 26 5.18 -40.00 34.59
CA VAL A 26 4.48 -38.74 34.88
C VAL A 26 3.15 -38.78 34.14
N VAL A 27 2.06 -38.96 34.88
CA VAL A 27 0.71 -38.70 34.39
C VAL A 27 0.58 -37.18 34.31
N GLY A 28 0.97 -36.61 33.17
CA GLY A 28 0.66 -35.23 32.83
C GLY A 28 -0.82 -35.15 32.46
N PHE A 29 -1.60 -34.43 33.27
CA PHE A 29 -2.82 -33.81 32.77
C PHE A 29 -2.39 -32.84 31.68
N ALA A 30 -2.53 -33.25 30.41
CA ALA A 30 -2.52 -32.33 29.30
C ALA A 30 -3.77 -31.46 29.47
N ALA A 31 -3.61 -30.30 30.08
CA ALA A 31 -4.52 -29.19 29.83
C ALA A 31 -4.44 -28.95 28.33
N ALA A 32 -5.49 -29.39 27.62
CA ALA A 32 -5.69 -28.99 26.25
C ALA A 32 -5.93 -27.47 26.27
N THR A 33 -4.84 -26.70 26.18
CA THR A 33 -4.92 -25.34 25.69
C THR A 33 -5.37 -25.47 24.24
N THR A 34 -6.68 -25.39 24.02
CA THR A 34 -7.20 -25.09 22.69
C THR A 34 -6.63 -23.72 22.35
N ALA A 35 -5.52 -23.71 21.61
CA ALA A 35 -5.12 -22.50 20.91
C ALA A 35 -6.32 -22.08 20.05
N PRO A 36 -6.70 -20.79 20.02
CA PRO A 36 -7.66 -20.32 19.04
C PRO A 36 -7.18 -20.73 17.65
N LEU A 37 -8.06 -21.35 16.87
CA LEU A 37 -7.81 -21.68 15.48
C LEU A 37 -7.72 -20.37 14.71
N ALA A 38 -6.65 -20.18 13.95
CA ALA A 38 -6.40 -19.05 13.04
C ALA A 38 -7.56 -18.87 12.05
N HIS A 39 -7.97 -17.63 11.73
CA HIS A 39 -9.10 -17.35 10.84
C HIS A 39 -8.83 -16.34 9.72
N ALA A 40 -7.59 -15.91 9.45
CA ALA A 40 -7.22 -15.34 8.14
C ALA A 40 -5.77 -15.76 7.80
N ALA A 41 -5.48 -16.53 6.75
CA ALA A 41 -5.95 -16.36 5.37
C ALA A 41 -6.37 -17.68 4.67
N GLY A 42 -7.22 -17.57 3.64
CA GLY A 42 -7.40 -18.57 2.59
C GLY A 42 -8.20 -19.85 2.88
N GLY A 43 -8.35 -20.27 4.15
CA GLY A 43 -9.00 -21.54 4.51
C GLY A 43 -10.48 -21.47 4.89
N ASP A 44 -10.82 -20.59 5.84
CA ASP A 44 -12.08 -20.69 6.60
C ASP A 44 -12.96 -19.42 6.60
N GLY A 45 -12.47 -18.31 6.01
CA GLY A 45 -13.21 -17.05 5.88
C GLY A 45 -14.26 -17.05 4.77
N THR A 46 -15.24 -16.14 4.84
CA THR A 46 -16.22 -15.92 3.78
C THR A 46 -15.53 -15.25 2.59
N ILE A 47 -15.45 -15.97 1.47
CA ILE A 47 -14.83 -15.45 0.24
C ILE A 47 -15.80 -14.50 -0.47
N SER A 48 -15.34 -13.29 -0.77
CA SER A 48 -15.97 -12.40 -1.73
C SER A 48 -15.17 -12.39 -3.04
N GLY A 49 -15.84 -12.20 -4.18
CA GLY A 49 -15.19 -12.25 -5.48
C GLY A 49 -16.16 -12.26 -6.66
N GLY A 50 -15.61 -12.16 -7.88
CA GLY A 50 -16.37 -12.27 -9.12
C GLY A 50 -17.15 -11.02 -9.55
N GLY A 51 -16.88 -9.87 -8.91
CA GLY A 51 -17.52 -8.59 -9.27
C GLY A 51 -16.99 -7.97 -10.56
N GLY A 52 -15.76 -8.33 -10.95
CA GLY A 52 -15.06 -7.72 -12.10
C GLY A 52 -14.76 -6.23 -11.89
N PRO A 53 -14.14 -5.55 -12.87
CA PRO A 53 -13.92 -4.12 -12.81
C PRO A 53 -15.26 -3.36 -12.89
N ASN A 54 -15.37 -2.25 -12.16
CA ASN A 54 -16.52 -1.36 -12.29
C ASN A 54 -16.49 -0.78 -13.72
N PRO A 55 -17.50 -1.04 -14.57
CA PRO A 55 -17.48 -0.59 -15.96
C PRO A 55 -17.47 0.94 -16.10
N ARG A 56 -17.71 1.68 -15.01
CA ARG A 56 -17.66 3.15 -14.97
C ARG A 56 -16.41 3.70 -14.30
N ALA A 57 -15.56 2.89 -13.65
CA ALA A 57 -14.41 3.41 -12.89
C ALA A 57 -13.48 4.24 -13.77
N GLU A 58 -13.09 3.73 -14.93
CA GLU A 58 -12.21 4.48 -15.85
C GLU A 58 -12.86 5.76 -16.36
N GLN A 59 -14.18 5.74 -16.61
CA GLN A 59 -14.91 6.94 -17.02
C GLN A 59 -14.91 7.97 -15.88
N MET A 60 -15.15 7.55 -14.64
CA MET A 60 -15.16 8.44 -13.47
C MET A 60 -13.78 9.04 -13.21
N SER A 61 -12.70 8.26 -13.37
CA SER A 61 -11.33 8.75 -13.30
C SER A 61 -11.08 9.82 -14.38
N ARG A 62 -11.46 9.56 -15.65
CA ARG A 62 -11.36 10.56 -16.73
C ARG A 62 -12.18 11.83 -16.48
N ASP A 63 -13.42 11.69 -16.02
CA ASP A 63 -14.32 12.82 -15.74
C ASP A 63 -13.80 13.69 -14.58
N ARG A 64 -12.89 13.16 -13.76
CA ARG A 64 -12.27 13.83 -12.60
C ARG A 64 -10.79 14.16 -12.77
N GLY A 65 -10.16 13.73 -13.86
CA GLY A 65 -8.79 14.04 -14.23
C GLY A 65 -8.53 15.51 -14.61
N TRP A 66 -9.45 16.42 -14.27
CA TRP A 66 -9.22 17.85 -14.44
C TRP A 66 -8.36 18.35 -13.28
N VAL A 67 -7.49 19.33 -13.55
CA VAL A 67 -6.79 20.08 -12.49
C VAL A 67 -7.19 21.53 -12.60
N ALA A 68 -7.52 22.15 -11.47
CA ALA A 68 -7.93 23.55 -11.37
C ALA A 68 -6.95 24.43 -12.17
N PRO A 69 -7.42 25.10 -13.25
CA PRO A 69 -6.55 25.93 -14.06
C PRO A 69 -5.94 27.03 -13.21
N LEU A 70 -4.63 27.26 -13.36
CA LEU A 70 -3.87 28.29 -12.63
C LEU A 70 -3.80 28.11 -11.11
N ALA A 71 -4.28 26.99 -10.55
CA ALA A 71 -4.02 26.68 -9.16
C ALA A 71 -2.51 26.50 -8.94
N GLU A 72 -2.02 26.96 -7.80
CA GLU A 72 -0.69 26.58 -7.35
C GLU A 72 -0.68 25.08 -7.06
N LEU A 73 0.37 24.38 -7.50
CA LEU A 73 0.53 22.95 -7.23
C LEU A 73 1.20 22.81 -5.88
N HIS A 74 0.45 22.33 -4.89
CA HIS A 74 0.97 22.01 -3.57
C HIS A 74 1.31 20.52 -3.47
N PHE A 75 2.32 20.19 -2.66
CA PHE A 75 2.69 18.82 -2.36
C PHE A 75 3.30 18.73 -0.97
N GLY A 76 3.08 17.64 -0.24
CA GLY A 76 3.67 17.44 1.08
C GLY A 76 5.20 17.53 1.01
N ALA A 77 5.84 18.24 1.95
CA ALA A 77 7.29 18.43 1.93
C ALA A 77 8.05 17.10 2.05
N GLU A 78 7.63 16.23 2.97
CA GLU A 78 8.24 14.91 3.15
C GLU A 78 7.94 13.96 1.97
N PRO A 79 6.69 13.83 1.48
CA PRO A 79 6.41 13.13 0.22
C PRO A 79 7.19 13.67 -0.98
N TYR A 80 7.36 14.98 -1.13
CA TYR A 80 8.12 15.58 -2.24
C TYR A 80 9.58 15.13 -2.19
N ALA A 81 10.20 15.20 -1.01
CA ALA A 81 11.59 14.77 -0.82
C ALA A 81 11.78 13.27 -1.15
N ALA A 82 10.80 12.43 -0.80
CA ALA A 82 10.81 11.01 -1.18
C ALA A 82 10.76 10.83 -2.72
N VAL A 83 9.91 11.59 -3.41
CA VAL A 83 9.82 11.56 -4.89
C VAL A 83 11.10 12.07 -5.54
N GLU A 84 11.67 13.18 -5.06
CA GLU A 84 12.91 13.74 -5.60
C GLU A 84 14.08 12.76 -5.44
N SER A 85 14.20 12.11 -4.28
CA SER A 85 15.21 11.08 -4.05
C SER A 85 15.04 9.89 -4.99
N ALA A 86 13.83 9.31 -5.04
CA ALA A 86 13.55 8.15 -5.89
C ALA A 86 13.72 8.44 -7.38
N ALA A 87 13.30 9.64 -7.82
CA ALA A 87 13.46 10.08 -9.20
C ALA A 87 14.92 10.35 -9.58
N THR A 88 15.74 10.81 -8.63
CA THR A 88 17.19 10.93 -8.82
C THR A 88 17.81 9.57 -9.06
N ASP A 89 17.54 8.60 -8.17
CA ASP A 89 18.05 7.23 -8.30
C ASP A 89 17.59 6.58 -9.63
N ALA A 90 16.32 6.75 -9.99
CA ALA A 90 15.78 6.23 -11.24
C ALA A 90 16.42 6.88 -12.48
N ALA A 91 16.68 8.19 -12.46
CA ALA A 91 17.35 8.90 -13.55
C ALA A 91 18.82 8.51 -13.68
N GLU A 92 19.54 8.26 -12.57
CA GLU A 92 20.93 7.79 -12.60
C GLU A 92 21.04 6.36 -13.15
N ALA A 93 20.05 5.52 -12.88
CA ALA A 93 19.97 4.15 -13.39
C ALA A 93 19.41 4.05 -14.82
N ALA A 94 18.88 5.14 -15.37
CA ALA A 94 18.21 5.15 -16.67
C ALA A 94 19.17 4.89 -17.84
N ASP A 95 18.68 4.17 -18.85
CA ASP A 95 19.42 3.89 -20.09
C ASP A 95 19.22 4.97 -21.17
N CYS A 96 18.43 6.01 -20.87
CA CYS A 96 18.14 7.15 -21.74
C CYS A 96 18.50 8.48 -21.07
N GLY A 97 18.48 9.57 -21.85
CA GLY A 97 18.71 10.92 -21.32
C GLY A 97 17.48 11.46 -20.59
N ILE A 98 17.51 11.47 -19.26
CA ILE A 98 16.55 12.18 -18.41
C ILE A 98 17.27 12.77 -17.20
N SER A 99 16.94 14.02 -16.82
CA SER A 99 17.50 14.63 -15.62
C SER A 99 16.70 14.23 -14.38
N ALA A 100 17.32 14.27 -13.19
CA ALA A 100 16.64 14.04 -11.92
C ALA A 100 15.40 14.95 -11.74
N THR A 101 15.50 16.23 -12.11
CA THR A 101 14.37 17.17 -12.08
C THR A 101 13.25 16.76 -13.04
N ALA A 102 13.58 16.37 -14.28
CA ALA A 102 12.58 15.91 -15.24
C ALA A 102 11.91 14.60 -14.81
N ALA A 103 12.66 13.68 -14.19
CA ALA A 103 12.13 12.47 -13.58
C ALA A 103 11.22 12.79 -12.38
N THR A 104 11.58 13.78 -11.56
CA THR A 104 10.74 14.22 -10.44
C THR A 104 9.40 14.74 -10.94
N TYR A 105 9.40 15.61 -11.94
CA TYR A 105 8.16 16.12 -12.55
C TYR A 105 7.35 15.02 -13.22
N LEU A 106 8.01 14.08 -13.91
CA LEU A 106 7.36 12.92 -14.51
C LEU A 106 6.58 12.12 -13.46
N THR A 107 7.21 11.84 -12.32
CA THR A 107 6.64 11.04 -11.22
C THR A 107 5.49 11.75 -10.50
N LEU A 108 5.57 13.08 -10.34
CA LEU A 108 4.53 13.87 -9.68
C LEU A 108 3.29 14.08 -10.56
N SER A 109 3.44 14.09 -11.88
CA SER A 109 2.42 14.61 -12.81
C SER A 109 1.07 13.89 -12.77
N THR A 110 1.04 12.64 -12.33
CA THR A 110 -0.20 11.86 -12.22
C THR A 110 -1.01 12.17 -10.96
N THR A 111 -0.38 12.75 -9.92
CA THR A 111 -1.00 12.86 -8.59
C THR A 111 -2.17 13.85 -8.53
N TRP A 112 -2.07 15.04 -9.14
CA TRP A 112 -3.17 16.00 -9.10
C TRP A 112 -4.40 15.55 -9.91
N PRO A 113 -4.28 15.08 -11.16
CA PRO A 113 -5.43 14.57 -11.89
C PRO A 113 -6.10 13.39 -11.18
N GLU A 114 -5.34 12.52 -10.51
CA GLU A 114 -5.89 11.33 -9.86
C GLU A 114 -6.56 11.63 -8.51
N VAL A 115 -5.89 12.40 -7.65
CA VAL A 115 -6.30 12.52 -6.23
C VAL A 115 -6.40 13.93 -5.70
N SER A 116 -5.90 14.95 -6.42
CA SER A 116 -5.94 16.35 -5.96
C SER A 116 -6.22 17.34 -7.08
N PRO A 117 -7.42 17.28 -7.69
CA PRO A 117 -7.77 18.16 -8.80
C PRO A 117 -7.83 19.63 -8.39
N SER A 118 -7.93 19.93 -7.09
CA SER A 118 -7.94 21.29 -6.54
C SER A 118 -6.58 22.00 -6.62
N GLY A 119 -5.47 21.25 -6.75
CA GLY A 119 -4.11 21.75 -6.59
C GLY A 119 -3.55 21.65 -5.17
N GLN A 120 -4.37 21.26 -4.18
CA GLN A 120 -3.89 21.02 -2.80
C GLN A 120 -2.86 19.88 -2.75
N SER A 121 -2.15 19.76 -1.64
CA SER A 121 -1.22 18.66 -1.40
C SER A 121 -1.97 17.32 -1.47
N PRO A 122 -1.64 16.41 -2.41
CA PRO A 122 -2.21 15.07 -2.43
C PRO A 122 -2.02 14.35 -1.10
N SER A 123 -3.04 13.65 -0.61
CA SER A 123 -2.91 12.86 0.63
C SER A 123 -2.29 11.48 0.34
N PRO A 124 -1.15 11.11 0.94
CA PRO A 124 -0.65 9.74 0.91
C PRO A 124 -1.65 8.70 1.40
N MET A 125 -2.61 9.07 2.26
CA MET A 125 -3.63 8.16 2.78
C MET A 125 -4.84 7.99 1.83
N THR A 126 -4.85 8.61 0.65
CA THR A 126 -6.02 8.56 -0.25
C THR A 126 -6.42 7.13 -0.61
N LEU A 127 -7.71 6.82 -0.47
CA LEU A 127 -8.29 5.53 -0.87
C LEU A 127 -9.28 5.75 -2.02
N SER A 128 -9.14 4.97 -3.10
CA SER A 128 -10.01 5.07 -4.28
C SER A 128 -11.46 4.86 -3.90
N ARG A 129 -12.33 5.75 -4.38
CA ARG A 129 -13.77 5.70 -4.14
C ARG A 129 -14.57 5.34 -5.39
N TYR A 130 -13.91 4.90 -6.46
CA TYR A 130 -14.53 4.61 -7.77
C TYR A 130 -15.10 3.20 -7.88
N ASP A 131 -14.64 2.27 -7.06
CA ASP A 131 -15.09 0.88 -7.04
C ASP A 131 -16.19 0.68 -5.99
N ASP A 132 -17.36 0.22 -6.41
CA ASP A 132 -18.55 -0.04 -5.58
C ASP A 132 -19.05 -1.49 -5.67
N GLN A 133 -18.21 -2.37 -6.21
CA GLN A 133 -18.54 -3.78 -6.38
C GLN A 133 -18.71 -4.45 -5.02
N THR A 134 -19.77 -5.25 -4.90
CA THR A 134 -20.06 -6.03 -3.67
C THR A 134 -18.96 -7.03 -3.34
N SER A 135 -18.09 -7.39 -4.30
CA SER A 135 -16.93 -8.25 -4.05
C SER A 135 -15.86 -7.59 -3.17
N LEU A 136 -15.89 -6.27 -3.01
CA LEU A 136 -14.97 -5.49 -2.18
C LEU A 136 -15.55 -5.14 -0.81
N ALA A 137 -16.82 -5.45 -0.58
CA ALA A 137 -17.50 -5.23 0.69
C ALA A 137 -17.51 -6.51 1.52
N ASP A 138 -17.64 -6.37 2.84
CA ASP A 138 -17.91 -7.49 3.74
C ASP A 138 -19.18 -8.25 3.27
N PRO A 139 -19.07 -9.54 2.89
CA PRO A 139 -20.20 -10.31 2.38
C PRO A 139 -21.31 -10.50 3.42
N GLU A 140 -21.00 -10.38 4.70
CA GLU A 140 -21.96 -10.50 5.81
C GLU A 140 -22.63 -9.16 6.16
N GLN A 141 -22.20 -8.04 5.55
CA GLN A 141 -22.75 -6.70 5.74
C GLN A 141 -22.78 -6.29 7.22
N ARG A 142 -21.74 -6.63 7.99
CA ARG A 142 -21.67 -6.36 9.43
C ARG A 142 -21.60 -4.86 9.73
N ALA A 143 -20.97 -4.06 8.85
CA ALA A 143 -21.01 -2.60 8.88
C ALA A 143 -20.67 -2.01 7.50
N GLU A 144 -21.17 -0.79 7.22
CA GLU A 144 -20.99 -0.11 5.91
C GLU A 144 -19.52 0.21 5.60
N GLY A 145 -18.73 0.56 6.62
CA GLY A 145 -17.32 0.91 6.46
C GLY A 145 -16.37 -0.29 6.29
N LEU A 146 -16.88 -1.52 6.30
CA LEU A 146 -16.08 -2.72 6.04
C LEU A 146 -15.93 -2.92 4.52
N PHE A 147 -15.03 -2.14 3.94
CA PHE A 147 -14.82 -2.08 2.50
C PHE A 147 -13.34 -2.04 2.15
N PHE A 148 -12.95 -2.85 1.17
CA PHE A 148 -11.58 -2.96 0.69
C PHE A 148 -11.38 -2.07 -0.54
N ASN A 149 -10.95 -0.82 -0.34
CA ASN A 149 -10.61 0.08 -1.44
C ASN A 149 -9.34 -0.44 -2.17
N PRO A 150 -9.41 -0.76 -3.47
CA PRO A 150 -8.30 -1.41 -4.18
C PRO A 150 -7.21 -0.44 -4.60
N GLY A 151 -7.56 0.77 -5.03
CA GLY A 151 -6.60 1.85 -5.35
C GLY A 151 -6.21 2.61 -4.09
N VAL A 152 -4.91 2.72 -3.82
CA VAL A 152 -4.38 3.32 -2.59
C VAL A 152 -3.25 4.32 -2.89
N GLY A 153 -3.20 5.40 -2.11
CA GLY A 153 -2.11 6.37 -2.12
C GLY A 153 -2.20 7.43 -3.21
N ILE A 154 -1.21 8.31 -3.25
CA ILE A 154 -1.17 9.45 -4.18
C ILE A 154 -1.08 9.06 -5.67
N TRP A 155 -0.67 7.81 -5.95
CA TRP A 155 -0.65 7.24 -7.30
C TRP A 155 -1.80 6.25 -7.56
N GLN A 156 -2.72 6.06 -6.61
CA GLN A 156 -3.83 5.12 -6.71
C GLN A 156 -3.35 3.72 -7.14
N LEU A 157 -2.35 3.17 -6.44
CA LEU A 157 -1.79 1.85 -6.68
C LEU A 157 -2.89 0.80 -6.50
N ASP A 158 -3.35 0.26 -7.62
CA ASP A 158 -4.48 -0.65 -7.68
C ASP A 158 -4.02 -2.12 -7.72
N SER A 159 -4.69 -2.97 -6.94
CA SER A 159 -4.44 -4.42 -6.89
C SER A 159 -4.54 -5.17 -8.23
N ALA A 160 -5.20 -4.61 -9.25
CA ALA A 160 -5.29 -5.18 -10.59
C ALA A 160 -4.13 -4.76 -11.52
N GLY A 161 -3.24 -3.87 -11.05
CA GLY A 161 -2.17 -3.28 -11.84
C GLY A 161 -0.92 -3.03 -11.01
N LEU A 162 -0.45 -1.78 -10.97
CA LEU A 162 0.82 -1.42 -10.33
C LEU A 162 0.85 -1.64 -8.80
N GLY A 163 -0.32 -1.76 -8.16
CA GLY A 163 -0.45 -2.09 -6.74
C GLY A 163 -0.65 -3.57 -6.46
N ALA A 164 -0.49 -4.47 -7.45
CA ALA A 164 -0.71 -5.89 -7.26
C ALA A 164 0.12 -6.46 -6.10
N GLU A 165 1.40 -6.07 -6.02
CA GLU A 165 2.36 -6.51 -4.99
C GLU A 165 2.43 -5.56 -3.77
N GLU A 166 1.61 -4.51 -3.73
CA GLU A 166 1.66 -3.48 -2.70
C GLU A 166 0.54 -3.70 -1.70
N THR A 167 0.80 -3.49 -0.41
CA THR A 167 -0.26 -3.38 0.61
C THR A 167 -0.75 -1.94 0.71
N ALA A 168 -1.87 -1.69 1.39
CA ALA A 168 -2.23 -0.32 1.76
C ALA A 168 -1.12 0.38 2.56
N ALA A 169 -0.38 -0.35 3.41
CA ALA A 169 0.70 0.24 4.19
C ALA A 169 1.86 0.73 3.29
N THR A 170 2.25 -0.06 2.30
CA THR A 170 3.34 0.31 1.38
C THR A 170 2.91 1.32 0.31
N ALA A 171 1.64 1.29 -0.11
CA ALA A 171 1.09 2.27 -1.05
C ALA A 171 0.83 3.65 -0.43
N ILE A 172 0.51 3.71 0.87
CA ILE A 172 0.38 4.98 1.62
C ILE A 172 1.74 5.56 1.99
N ASP A 173 2.76 4.71 2.21
CA ASP A 173 4.12 5.14 2.49
C ASP A 173 4.73 5.85 1.27
N SER A 174 4.83 7.18 1.34
CA SER A 174 5.37 7.98 0.23
C SER A 174 6.80 7.59 -0.16
N THR A 175 7.60 7.01 0.72
CA THR A 175 8.97 6.55 0.39
C THR A 175 8.92 5.30 -0.47
N THR A 176 8.18 4.28 -0.04
CA THR A 176 8.06 3.01 -0.77
C THR A 176 7.35 3.23 -2.11
N ALA A 177 6.20 3.91 -2.07
CA ALA A 177 5.43 4.19 -3.28
C ALA A 177 6.21 5.07 -4.28
N ALA A 178 6.98 6.07 -3.83
CA ALA A 178 7.82 6.86 -4.73
C ALA A 178 8.91 6.03 -5.42
N ALA A 179 9.55 5.10 -4.70
CA ALA A 179 10.58 4.22 -5.27
C ALA A 179 10.01 3.35 -6.39
N THR A 180 8.84 2.74 -6.15
CA THR A 180 8.12 1.94 -7.16
C THR A 180 7.74 2.80 -8.37
N MET A 181 7.15 3.98 -8.14
CA MET A 181 6.61 4.82 -9.21
C MET A 181 7.66 5.54 -10.04
N ALA A 182 8.70 6.08 -9.41
CA ALA A 182 9.79 6.73 -10.15
C ALA A 182 10.48 5.74 -11.09
N SER A 183 10.81 4.54 -10.61
CA SER A 183 11.43 3.49 -11.44
C SER A 183 10.52 3.09 -12.61
N HIS A 184 9.24 2.85 -12.34
CA HIS A 184 8.26 2.48 -13.37
C HIS A 184 8.10 3.55 -14.45
N MET A 185 7.84 4.79 -14.05
CA MET A 185 7.59 5.88 -14.99
C MET A 185 8.82 6.24 -15.80
N VAL A 186 10.00 6.31 -15.18
CA VAL A 186 11.28 6.54 -15.89
C VAL A 186 11.56 5.39 -16.86
N GLY A 187 11.34 4.14 -16.46
CA GLY A 187 11.49 2.97 -17.33
C GLY A 187 10.60 3.01 -18.57
N LYS A 188 9.32 3.37 -18.42
CA LYS A 188 8.40 3.54 -19.57
C LYS A 188 8.77 4.74 -20.44
N TYR A 189 9.18 5.86 -19.85
CA TYR A 189 9.69 7.02 -20.58
C TYR A 189 10.91 6.63 -21.44
N CYS A 190 11.91 5.98 -20.85
CA CYS A 190 13.11 5.58 -21.57
C CYS A 190 12.84 4.53 -22.64
N SER A 191 11.96 3.56 -22.37
CA SER A 191 11.52 2.59 -23.38
C SER A 191 10.94 3.28 -24.62
N ALA A 192 10.13 4.32 -24.42
CA ALA A 192 9.57 5.11 -25.52
C ALA A 192 10.62 5.95 -26.25
N ILE A 193 11.55 6.61 -25.54
CA ILE A 193 12.67 7.34 -26.14
C ILE A 193 13.53 6.41 -27.01
N ASN A 194 13.89 5.24 -26.49
CA ASN A 194 14.71 4.26 -27.19
C ASN A 194 13.98 3.65 -28.41
N ALA A 195 12.65 3.69 -28.43
CA ALA A 195 11.83 3.35 -29.60
C ALA A 195 11.75 4.48 -30.65
N GLY A 196 12.36 5.65 -30.40
CA GLY A 196 12.40 6.79 -31.31
C GLY A 196 11.29 7.83 -31.11
N ASN A 197 10.54 7.75 -30.01
CA ASN A 197 9.53 8.76 -29.69
C ASN A 197 10.18 10.08 -29.25
N GLY A 198 9.48 11.19 -29.49
CA GLY A 198 9.84 12.47 -28.88
C GLY A 198 9.49 12.51 -27.39
N GLU A 199 10.07 13.45 -26.64
CA GLU A 199 9.91 13.54 -25.17
C GLU A 199 8.44 13.60 -24.73
N ALA A 200 7.60 14.41 -25.37
CA ALA A 200 6.17 14.51 -25.02
C ALA A 200 5.43 13.17 -25.22
N GLN A 201 5.75 12.43 -26.28
CA GLN A 201 5.16 11.10 -26.52
C GLN A 201 5.70 10.06 -25.53
N ALA A 202 6.96 10.19 -25.11
CA ALA A 202 7.56 9.34 -24.09
C ALA A 202 6.93 9.59 -22.71
N ARG A 203 6.67 10.85 -22.34
CA ARG A 203 5.92 11.18 -21.12
C ARG A 203 4.50 10.63 -21.14
N ALA A 204 3.77 10.82 -22.24
CA ALA A 204 2.44 10.21 -22.41
C ALA A 204 2.47 8.68 -22.28
N SER A 205 3.54 8.03 -22.74
CA SER A 205 3.73 6.58 -22.58
C SER A 205 3.97 6.18 -21.12
N ALA A 206 4.70 7.00 -20.36
CA ALA A 206 4.96 6.78 -18.94
C ALA A 206 3.68 6.82 -18.10
N TRP A 207 2.74 7.70 -18.46
CA TRP A 207 1.49 7.88 -17.73
C TRP A 207 0.32 7.03 -18.23
N ALA A 208 0.52 6.17 -19.24
CA ALA A 208 -0.56 5.46 -19.91
C ALA A 208 -1.37 4.49 -19.01
N ASP A 209 -0.91 4.21 -17.79
CA ASP A 209 -1.60 3.36 -16.82
C ASP A 209 -2.58 4.15 -15.92
N TRP A 210 -2.57 5.49 -16.01
CA TRP A 210 -3.40 6.41 -15.24
C TRP A 210 -4.45 7.05 -16.14
N HIS A 211 -5.71 6.64 -15.99
CA HIS A 211 -6.79 7.16 -16.82
C HIS A 211 -7.08 8.65 -16.59
N ALA A 212 -6.75 9.21 -15.43
CA ALA A 212 -6.87 10.66 -15.22
C ALA A 212 -5.87 11.46 -16.07
N CYS A 213 -4.80 10.82 -16.56
CA CYS A 213 -3.83 11.43 -17.47
C CYS A 213 -4.30 11.49 -18.93
N ASP A 214 -5.41 10.83 -19.26
CA ASP A 214 -5.97 10.88 -20.59
C ASP A 214 -6.31 12.32 -20.99
N SER A 215 -6.40 12.58 -22.30
CA SER A 215 -6.65 13.92 -22.86
C SER A 215 -5.58 14.98 -22.56
N GLY A 216 -4.46 14.62 -21.93
CA GLY A 216 -3.29 15.49 -21.76
C GLY A 216 -3.15 16.14 -20.38
N ALA A 217 -3.99 15.79 -19.40
CA ALA A 217 -3.96 16.41 -18.07
C ALA A 217 -2.57 16.31 -17.39
N CYS A 218 -1.92 15.16 -17.47
CA CYS A 218 -0.59 14.97 -16.88
C CYS A 218 0.53 15.70 -17.64
N GLU A 219 0.37 15.90 -18.96
CA GLU A 219 1.28 16.78 -19.71
C GLU A 219 1.12 18.23 -19.26
N ASP A 220 -0.11 18.71 -19.06
CA ASP A 220 -0.36 20.06 -18.56
C ASP A 220 0.25 20.27 -17.16
N VAL A 221 0.12 19.28 -16.27
CA VAL A 221 0.76 19.31 -14.94
C VAL A 221 2.29 19.32 -15.06
N TYR A 222 2.87 18.47 -15.91
CA TYR A 222 4.31 18.44 -16.14
C TYR A 222 4.85 19.81 -16.57
N GLN A 223 4.16 20.46 -17.52
CA GLN A 223 4.57 21.79 -17.99
C GLN A 223 4.44 22.86 -16.91
N ARG A 224 3.42 22.78 -16.06
CA ARG A 224 3.26 23.66 -14.89
C ARG A 224 4.38 23.48 -13.87
N LEU A 225 4.72 22.23 -13.53
CA LEU A 225 5.84 21.95 -12.64
C LEU A 225 7.16 22.49 -13.20
N ALA A 226 7.38 22.38 -14.51
CA ALA A 226 8.57 22.92 -15.16
C ALA A 226 8.63 24.46 -15.20
N ALA A 227 7.47 25.13 -15.27
CA ALA A 227 7.37 26.58 -15.34
C ALA A 227 7.39 27.24 -13.95
N ASP A 228 6.59 26.72 -13.04
CA ASP A 228 6.22 27.36 -11.78
C ASP A 228 6.79 26.63 -10.56
N GLY A 229 7.17 25.35 -10.70
CA GLY A 229 7.59 24.50 -9.61
C GLY A 229 6.41 23.94 -8.80
N VAL A 230 6.69 23.55 -7.56
CA VAL A 230 5.72 23.04 -6.61
C VAL A 230 5.91 23.75 -5.28
N THR A 231 4.82 24.01 -4.58
CA THR A 231 4.84 24.59 -3.25
C THR A 231 4.76 23.48 -2.21
N GLN A 232 5.82 23.36 -1.43
CA GLN A 232 5.92 22.32 -0.41
C GLN A 232 5.12 22.68 0.84
N ASP A 233 4.43 21.68 1.37
CA ASP A 233 3.51 21.79 2.51
C ASP A 233 3.99 20.90 3.65
N ASP A 234 4.42 21.53 4.75
CA ASP A 234 4.88 20.84 5.97
C ASP A 234 3.73 20.15 6.73
N GLY A 235 2.46 20.42 6.37
CA GLY A 235 1.28 19.82 6.99
C GLY A 235 0.95 18.40 6.51
N VAL A 236 1.60 17.94 5.44
CA VAL A 236 1.39 16.59 4.88
C VAL A 236 2.67 15.77 5.01
N GLY A 237 2.64 14.82 5.94
CA GLY A 237 3.74 13.89 6.20
C GLY A 237 3.70 12.65 5.31
N ARG A 238 4.73 11.80 5.44
CA ARG A 238 4.94 10.56 4.68
C ARG A 238 3.72 9.64 4.57
N TYR A 239 2.91 9.56 5.61
CA TYR A 239 1.76 8.67 5.70
C TYR A 239 0.40 9.38 5.55
N GLY A 240 0.39 10.69 5.27
CA GLY A 240 -0.85 11.43 5.01
C GLY A 240 -1.87 11.43 6.14
N GLY A 241 -1.41 11.30 7.39
CA GLY A 241 -2.26 11.19 8.58
C GLY A 241 -2.40 9.77 9.14
N ALA A 242 -2.04 8.73 8.38
CA ALA A 242 -1.94 7.38 8.92
C ALA A 242 -0.76 7.27 9.90
N GLU A 243 -0.87 6.35 10.86
CA GLU A 243 0.10 6.21 11.94
C GLU A 243 0.76 4.83 11.91
N MET A 244 2.09 4.79 11.86
CA MET A 244 2.83 3.56 12.07
C MET A 244 2.65 3.08 13.50
N ARG A 245 2.37 1.78 13.63
CA ARG A 245 2.14 1.06 14.87
C ARG A 245 2.94 -0.23 14.87
N THR A 246 3.18 -0.74 16.05
CA THR A 246 3.50 -2.14 16.26
C THR A 246 2.24 -2.84 16.78
N CYS A 247 1.82 -3.91 16.11
CA CYS A 247 0.73 -4.76 16.58
C CYS A 247 1.21 -6.18 16.85
N THR A 248 0.42 -6.91 17.62
CA THR A 248 0.43 -8.37 17.60
C THR A 248 -0.82 -8.87 16.88
N PHE A 249 -0.64 -9.90 16.06
CA PHE A 249 -1.70 -10.62 15.37
C PHE A 249 -1.36 -12.11 15.42
N GLU A 250 -2.30 -12.94 15.87
CA GLU A 250 -2.08 -14.38 16.07
C GLU A 250 -0.82 -14.75 16.90
N GLY A 251 -0.44 -13.87 17.83
CA GLY A 251 0.71 -14.07 18.72
C GLY A 251 2.08 -13.72 18.12
N ALA A 252 2.13 -13.23 16.88
CA ALA A 252 3.33 -12.66 16.26
C ALA A 252 3.26 -11.14 16.20
N GLU A 253 4.41 -10.47 16.15
CA GLU A 253 4.55 -9.01 16.08
C GLU A 253 4.70 -8.54 14.63
N TYR A 254 4.03 -7.45 14.28
CA TYR A 254 4.02 -6.86 12.93
C TYR A 254 4.14 -5.34 13.00
N ASP A 255 4.82 -4.76 12.01
CA ASP A 255 4.66 -3.35 11.69
C ASP A 255 3.30 -3.17 10.99
N CYS A 256 2.44 -2.35 11.59
CA CYS A 256 1.13 -2.02 11.05
C CYS A 256 1.04 -0.55 10.71
N LEU A 257 0.24 -0.23 9.71
CA LEU A 257 -0.21 1.13 9.48
C LEU A 257 -1.66 1.28 9.94
N ARG A 258 -1.92 2.17 10.89
CA ARG A 258 -3.27 2.56 11.30
C ARG A 258 -3.79 3.66 10.37
N VAL A 259 -4.81 3.33 9.58
CA VAL A 259 -5.44 4.21 8.60
C VAL A 259 -6.77 4.71 9.15
N ASP A 260 -6.88 6.01 9.37
CA ASP A 260 -8.11 6.67 9.83
C ASP A 260 -8.48 7.80 8.87
N PRO A 261 -9.55 7.67 8.06
CA PRO A 261 -9.97 8.73 7.16
C PRO A 261 -10.22 10.08 7.85
N ALA A 262 -10.59 10.10 9.13
CA ALA A 262 -10.80 11.35 9.87
C ALA A 262 -9.49 12.09 10.20
N ALA A 263 -8.34 11.41 10.07
CA ALA A 263 -7.00 11.98 10.31
C ALA A 263 -6.29 12.42 9.01
N ALA A 264 -6.97 12.39 7.86
CA ALA A 264 -6.36 12.70 6.57
C ALA A 264 -5.69 14.08 6.54
N GLN A 265 -4.46 14.09 6.03
CA GLN A 265 -3.69 15.29 5.75
C GLN A 265 -3.68 15.56 4.25
N GLY A 266 -3.74 16.83 3.85
CA GLY A 266 -3.78 17.24 2.45
C GLY A 266 -5.19 17.22 1.89
N GLU A 267 -5.32 16.92 0.60
CA GLU A 267 -6.62 16.75 -0.06
C GLU A 267 -7.38 15.58 0.55
N ASP A 268 -8.54 15.90 1.13
CA ASP A 268 -9.35 15.00 1.93
C ASP A 268 -10.74 14.76 1.33
N ALA A 269 -11.03 15.27 0.12
CA ALA A 269 -12.35 15.10 -0.50
C ALA A 269 -12.76 13.62 -0.58
N TRP A 270 -11.80 12.70 -0.74
CA TRP A 270 -12.02 11.25 -0.72
C TRP A 270 -12.61 10.70 0.59
N THR A 271 -12.55 11.44 1.69
CA THR A 271 -13.16 11.09 2.99
C THR A 271 -14.63 11.48 3.07
N SER A 272 -15.12 12.28 2.12
CA SER A 272 -16.54 12.66 2.04
C SER A 272 -17.38 11.49 1.52
N PRO A 273 -18.55 11.19 2.12
CA PRO A 273 -19.47 10.19 1.59
C PRO A 273 -19.90 10.48 0.14
N ASP A 274 -20.07 11.75 -0.22
CA ASP A 274 -20.54 12.17 -1.55
C ASP A 274 -19.44 12.16 -2.62
N TYR A 275 -18.19 11.88 -2.24
CA TYR A 275 -17.09 11.91 -3.20
C TYR A 275 -17.18 10.76 -4.21
N GLY A 276 -17.61 9.57 -3.85
CA GLY A 276 -17.65 8.46 -4.80
C GLY A 276 -18.63 7.36 -4.38
N PRO A 277 -18.90 6.41 -5.28
CA PRO A 277 -19.88 5.35 -5.01
C PRO A 277 -19.44 4.33 -3.96
N ALA A 278 -18.14 4.10 -3.76
CA ALA A 278 -17.64 3.26 -2.66
C ALA A 278 -18.00 3.89 -1.31
N PRO A 279 -18.24 3.16 -0.21
CA PRO A 279 -18.36 3.76 1.12
C PRO A 279 -17.03 4.36 1.59
N VAL A 280 -17.07 5.27 2.57
CA VAL A 280 -15.87 5.68 3.32
C VAL A 280 -15.50 4.51 4.23
N PRO A 281 -14.29 3.95 4.13
CA PRO A 281 -13.92 2.83 4.97
C PRO A 281 -13.89 3.26 6.43
N ALA A 282 -14.34 2.37 7.32
CA ALA A 282 -14.11 2.54 8.73
C ALA A 282 -12.60 2.52 9.02
N PRO A 283 -12.15 3.10 10.12
CA PRO A 283 -10.73 3.08 10.48
C PRO A 283 -10.19 1.64 10.62
N PHE A 284 -9.00 1.37 10.07
CA PHE A 284 -8.42 0.01 10.00
C PHE A 284 -6.90 -0.02 10.19
N TYR A 285 -6.37 -1.21 10.47
CA TYR A 285 -4.95 -1.53 10.45
C TYR A 285 -4.60 -2.27 9.16
N ALA A 286 -3.49 -1.92 8.51
CA ALA A 286 -2.96 -2.62 7.35
C ALA A 286 -1.56 -3.18 7.65
N PHE A 287 -1.31 -4.43 7.29
CA PHE A 287 0.00 -5.08 7.45
C PHE A 287 0.16 -6.25 6.48
N THR A 288 1.41 -6.70 6.30
CA THR A 288 1.72 -7.91 5.54
C THR A 288 1.73 -9.12 6.47
N TYR A 289 1.01 -10.17 6.09
CA TYR A 289 0.99 -11.46 6.77
C TYR A 289 1.48 -12.55 5.82
N THR A 290 2.38 -13.43 6.29
CA THR A 290 2.92 -14.53 5.48
C THR A 290 2.43 -15.86 6.02
N GLU A 291 1.75 -16.64 5.19
CA GLU A 291 1.26 -17.97 5.50
C GLU A 291 1.69 -18.95 4.42
N ASP A 292 2.30 -20.08 4.81
CA ASP A 292 2.82 -21.10 3.90
C ASP A 292 3.71 -20.56 2.75
N GLY A 293 4.42 -19.45 3.02
CA GLY A 293 5.32 -18.78 2.06
C GLY A 293 4.60 -17.91 1.03
N VAL A 294 3.32 -17.62 1.25
CA VAL A 294 2.52 -16.68 0.46
C VAL A 294 2.28 -15.42 1.29
N ASP A 295 2.50 -14.26 0.69
CA ASP A 295 2.28 -12.97 1.34
C ASP A 295 0.87 -12.46 1.06
N TYR A 296 0.26 -11.90 2.09
CA TYR A 296 -1.08 -11.32 2.08
C TYR A 296 -1.04 -9.90 2.61
N GLU A 297 -1.80 -9.01 1.96
CA GLU A 297 -2.29 -7.80 2.63
C GLU A 297 -3.42 -8.19 3.56
N VAL A 298 -3.32 -7.81 4.83
CA VAL A 298 -4.43 -7.89 5.79
C VAL A 298 -4.88 -6.48 6.13
N ARG A 299 -6.19 -6.24 6.03
CA ARG A 299 -6.85 -5.07 6.60
C ARG A 299 -7.72 -5.53 7.76
N TYR A 300 -7.53 -4.93 8.93
CA TYR A 300 -8.20 -5.31 10.16
C TYR A 300 -8.96 -4.13 10.75
N TRP A 301 -10.26 -4.29 10.95
CA TRP A 301 -11.15 -3.31 11.56
C TRP A 301 -11.50 -3.75 12.98
N LEU A 302 -11.20 -2.89 13.97
CA LEU A 302 -11.66 -3.10 15.34
C LEU A 302 -13.16 -2.82 15.43
N LYS A 303 -13.90 -3.61 16.22
CA LYS A 303 -15.33 -3.39 16.49
C LYS A 303 -15.64 -2.02 17.10
N SER A 304 -14.68 -1.48 17.87
CA SER A 304 -14.80 -0.14 18.48
C SER A 304 -14.87 0.97 17.45
N ASP A 305 -14.32 0.74 16.26
CA ASP A 305 -14.09 1.75 15.25
C ASP A 305 -15.03 1.56 14.05
N SER A 306 -15.35 0.31 13.71
CA SER A 306 -16.13 -0.04 12.52
C SER A 306 -17.63 0.04 12.69
N GLY A 307 -18.12 -0.03 13.93
CA GLY A 307 -19.54 -0.18 14.22
C GLY A 307 -20.09 -1.60 14.02
N ALA A 308 -19.23 -2.57 13.69
CA ALA A 308 -19.59 -3.98 13.73
C ALA A 308 -19.60 -4.52 15.18
N ASP A 309 -20.30 -5.65 15.42
CA ASP A 309 -20.37 -6.27 16.75
C ASP A 309 -19.08 -7.02 17.14
N THR A 310 -18.27 -7.42 16.14
CA THR A 310 -17.00 -8.13 16.28
C THR A 310 -15.90 -7.40 15.50
N ASP A 311 -14.65 -7.73 15.80
CA ASP A 311 -13.58 -7.30 14.90
C ASP A 311 -13.69 -8.07 13.59
N VAL A 312 -13.20 -7.47 12.51
CA VAL A 312 -13.28 -8.04 11.17
C VAL A 312 -11.94 -7.88 10.46
N SER A 313 -11.48 -8.92 9.78
CA SER A 313 -10.37 -8.83 8.83
C SER A 313 -10.85 -9.08 7.40
N ALA A 314 -10.15 -8.47 6.44
CA ALA A 314 -10.15 -8.85 5.05
C ALA A 314 -8.71 -9.09 4.60
N SER A 315 -8.46 -10.16 3.87
CA SER A 315 -7.14 -10.45 3.30
C SER A 315 -7.16 -10.66 1.80
N ARG A 316 -6.06 -10.23 1.18
CA ARG A 316 -5.76 -10.36 -0.25
C ARG A 316 -4.38 -10.95 -0.40
N GLU A 317 -4.26 -12.00 -1.20
CA GLU A 317 -2.96 -12.52 -1.64
C GLU A 317 -2.26 -11.49 -2.52
N LEU A 318 -1.01 -11.14 -2.22
CA LEU A 318 -0.24 -10.22 -3.06
C LEU A 318 -0.05 -10.82 -4.47
N GLY A 319 -0.17 -9.97 -5.49
CA GLY A 319 -0.25 -10.38 -6.89
C GLY A 319 -1.66 -10.72 -7.39
N VAL A 320 -2.67 -10.72 -6.52
CA VAL A 320 -4.08 -11.01 -6.86
C VAL A 320 -4.92 -9.73 -6.81
N ASP A 321 -5.83 -9.57 -7.79
CA ASP A 321 -6.81 -8.48 -7.85
C ASP A 321 -7.87 -8.67 -6.74
N ALA A 322 -8.03 -7.65 -5.88
CA ALA A 322 -9.01 -7.64 -4.80
C ALA A 322 -10.45 -7.86 -5.30
N ARG A 323 -10.76 -7.47 -6.55
CA ARG A 323 -12.09 -7.66 -7.14
C ARG A 323 -12.38 -9.12 -7.49
N SER A 324 -11.32 -9.91 -7.65
CA SER A 324 -11.41 -11.32 -7.99
C SER A 324 -11.59 -12.20 -6.76
N LYS A 325 -10.90 -11.87 -5.65
CA LYS A 325 -10.89 -12.68 -4.44
C LYS A 325 -10.44 -11.85 -3.23
N LEU A 326 -11.27 -11.83 -2.18
CA LEU A 326 -10.91 -11.46 -0.82
C LEU A 326 -11.39 -12.53 0.14
N SER A 327 -10.69 -12.72 1.25
CA SER A 327 -11.13 -13.56 2.38
C SER A 327 -11.55 -12.65 3.53
N TRP A 328 -12.79 -12.79 4.01
CA TRP A 328 -13.32 -12.02 5.13
C TRP A 328 -13.56 -12.91 6.34
N SER A 329 -13.20 -12.42 7.53
CA SER A 329 -13.32 -13.21 8.77
C SER A 329 -13.73 -12.37 9.96
N GLU A 330 -14.44 -12.98 10.90
CA GLU A 330 -14.52 -12.45 12.27
C GLU A 330 -13.19 -12.70 12.98
N GLU A 331 -12.76 -11.74 13.79
CA GLU A 331 -11.47 -11.78 14.46
C GLU A 331 -11.56 -11.39 15.93
N THR A 332 -10.53 -11.77 16.68
CA THR A 332 -10.35 -11.36 18.09
C THR A 332 -8.87 -11.21 18.47
N SER A 333 -7.97 -11.13 17.50
CA SER A 333 -6.55 -11.43 17.70
C SER A 333 -5.63 -10.22 17.61
N LEU A 334 -6.07 -9.11 17.01
CA LEU A 334 -5.22 -7.93 16.89
C LEU A 334 -5.13 -7.15 18.21
N CYS A 335 -3.91 -6.86 18.63
CA CYS A 335 -3.59 -5.93 19.71
C CYS A 335 -2.53 -4.93 19.22
N ASP A 336 -2.89 -3.65 19.14
CA ASP A 336 -1.95 -2.55 18.92
C ASP A 336 -1.18 -2.30 20.22
N ILE A 337 0.04 -2.82 20.30
CA ILE A 337 0.87 -2.72 21.50
C ILE A 337 1.50 -1.33 21.66
N THR A 338 1.43 -0.47 20.64
CA THR A 338 1.89 0.92 20.72
C THR A 338 0.93 1.75 21.58
N THR A 339 -0.37 1.53 21.42
CA THR A 339 -1.42 2.30 22.12
C THR A 339 -2.15 1.50 23.20
N GLY A 340 -2.01 0.18 23.21
CA GLY A 340 -2.79 -0.73 24.07
C GLY A 340 -4.25 -0.88 23.61
N THR A 341 -4.51 -0.76 22.30
CA THR A 341 -5.85 -0.80 21.71
C THR A 341 -6.11 -2.17 21.06
N GLY A 342 -7.35 -2.65 21.10
CA GLY A 342 -7.73 -3.97 20.58
C GLY A 342 -7.72 -5.04 21.66
N ASN A 343 -7.36 -6.27 21.31
CA ASN A 343 -7.39 -7.45 22.18
C ASN A 343 -6.07 -7.64 22.94
N CYS A 344 -5.64 -6.58 23.63
CA CYS A 344 -4.57 -6.58 24.63
C CYS A 344 -5.15 -6.94 26.02
#